data_AF-A0A3N5TWE0-F1
#
_entry.id   AF-A0A3N5TWE0-F1
#
_cell.length_a   1.000
_cell.length_b   1.000
_cell.length_c   1.000
_cell.angle_alpha   90.00
_cell.angle_beta   90.00
_cell.angle_gamma   90.00
#
_symmetry.space_group_name_H-M   'P 1'
#
loop_
_entity.id
_entity.type
_entity.pdbx_description
1 polymer ?
#
loop_
_entity_poly.entity_id
_entity_poly.type
_entity_poly.pdbx_seq_one_letter_code
_entity_poly.pdbx_strand_id
1 'polypeptide(L)'
;MKLTSLNEVLRFAIRKEADEAAFYQMAAGRAKPGVKKTFEDLAREEEGHKKRLEGFDIEKIDQIELKEIRGLGIAETVEDVQFDPDM
;
A
#
# COMPACT_ATOMS: atom_id res chain seq x y z
N MET A 1 -13.42 -3.12 -11.32
CA MET A 1 -13.95 -1.88 -10.73
C MET A 1 -13.08 -0.74 -11.22
N LYS A 2 -13.63 0.30 -11.85
CA LYS A 2 -12.88 1.51 -12.20
C LYS A 2 -13.03 2.51 -11.06
N LEU A 3 -11.92 3.00 -10.53
CA LEU A 3 -11.87 4.11 -9.58
C LEU A 3 -11.69 5.39 -10.39
N THR A 4 -12.62 6.32 -10.27
CA THR A 4 -12.73 7.49 -11.16
C THR A 4 -12.49 8.81 -10.46
N SER A 5 -12.52 8.83 -9.12
CA SER A 5 -12.19 10.01 -8.32
C SER A 5 -11.23 9.68 -7.17
N LEU A 6 -10.56 10.69 -6.68
CA LEU A 6 -9.64 10.56 -5.55
C LEU A 6 -10.34 10.13 -4.26
N ASN A 7 -11.58 10.60 -4.04
CA ASN A 7 -12.43 10.16 -2.94
C ASN A 7 -12.76 8.66 -3.06
N GLU A 8 -13.07 8.16 -4.26
CA GLU A 8 -13.28 6.72 -4.48
C GLU A 8 -12.02 5.91 -4.20
N VAL A 9 -10.85 6.39 -4.64
CA VAL A 9 -9.55 5.76 -4.35
C VAL A 9 -9.30 5.72 -2.85
N LEU A 10 -9.51 6.83 -2.14
CA LEU A 10 -9.28 6.91 -0.70
C LEU A 10 -10.20 5.97 0.08
N ARG A 11 -11.51 5.97 -0.22
CA ARG A 11 -12.47 5.04 0.41
C ARG A 11 -12.13 3.58 0.12
N PHE A 12 -11.70 3.29 -1.10
CA PHE A 12 -11.26 1.96 -1.47
C PHE A 12 -10.03 1.54 -0.65
N ALA A 13 -9.03 2.41 -0.54
CA ALA A 13 -7.83 2.15 0.25
C ALA A 13 -8.16 1.91 1.73
N ILE A 14 -8.95 2.79 2.36
CA ILE A 14 -9.38 2.63 3.77
C ILE A 14 -10.04 1.27 4.01
N ARG A 15 -10.92 0.85 3.08
CA ARG A 15 -11.57 -0.47 3.21
C ARG A 15 -10.57 -1.60 3.07
N LYS A 16 -9.60 -1.48 2.16
CA LYS A 16 -8.53 -2.46 1.99
C LYS A 16 -7.67 -2.61 3.23
N GLU A 17 -7.24 -1.51 3.84
CA GLU A 17 -6.48 -1.56 5.10
C GLU A 17 -7.28 -2.25 6.22
N ALA A 18 -8.59 -2.00 6.31
CA ALA A 18 -9.45 -2.66 7.29
C ALA A 18 -9.58 -4.17 7.04
N ASP A 19 -9.76 -4.57 5.77
CA ASP A 19 -9.84 -5.96 5.36
C ASP A 19 -8.52 -6.70 5.65
N GLU A 20 -7.37 -6.05 5.40
CA GLU A 20 -6.04 -6.60 5.61
C GLU A 20 -5.69 -6.72 7.09
N ALA A 21 -6.00 -5.71 7.91
CA ALA A 21 -5.86 -5.79 9.36
C ALA A 21 -6.65 -6.99 9.93
N ALA A 22 -7.91 -7.16 9.50
CA ALA A 22 -8.74 -8.29 9.93
C ALA A 22 -8.18 -9.63 9.44
N PHE A 23 -7.67 -9.68 8.21
CA PHE A 23 -7.02 -10.86 7.66
C PHE A 23 -5.79 -11.27 8.48
N TYR A 24 -4.90 -10.34 8.81
CA TYR A 24 -3.72 -10.63 9.61
C TYR A 24 -4.05 -11.04 11.04
N GLN A 25 -5.04 -10.41 11.68
CA GLN A 25 -5.53 -10.87 12.99
C GLN A 25 -6.05 -12.30 12.95
N MET A 26 -6.83 -12.61 11.92
CA MET A 26 -7.35 -13.95 11.71
C MET A 26 -6.21 -14.96 11.43
N ALA A 27 -5.18 -14.56 10.68
CA ALA A 27 -4.00 -15.37 10.42
C ALA A 27 -3.20 -15.63 11.71
N ALA A 28 -3.00 -14.60 12.54
CA ALA A 28 -2.36 -14.70 13.86
C ALA A 28 -3.07 -15.72 14.78
N GLY A 29 -4.40 -15.76 14.75
CA GLY A 29 -5.20 -16.73 15.51
C GLY A 29 -5.00 -18.19 15.09
N ARG A 30 -4.54 -18.44 13.85
CA ARG A 30 -4.28 -19.79 13.31
C ARG A 30 -2.79 -20.11 13.18
N ALA A 31 -1.92 -19.15 13.50
CA ALA A 31 -0.49 -19.24 13.30
C ALA A 31 0.20 -20.11 14.35
N LYS A 32 1.31 -20.74 13.94
CA LYS A 32 2.27 -21.33 14.87
C LYS A 32 2.94 -20.21 15.69
N PRO A 33 3.40 -20.48 16.92
CA PRO A 33 3.98 -19.46 17.81
C PRO A 33 5.09 -18.59 17.17
N GLY A 34 5.90 -19.18 16.28
CA GLY A 34 7.01 -18.48 15.63
C GLY A 34 6.63 -17.38 14.63
N VAL A 35 5.39 -17.37 14.12
CA VAL A 35 4.94 -16.38 13.12
C VAL A 35 3.73 -15.56 13.58
N LYS A 36 3.11 -15.95 14.70
CA LYS A 36 1.96 -15.25 15.28
C LYS A 36 2.25 -13.77 15.51
N LYS A 37 3.38 -13.46 16.14
CA LYS A 37 3.77 -12.07 16.43
C LYS A 37 3.90 -11.22 15.16
N THR A 38 4.49 -11.78 14.11
CA THR A 38 4.60 -11.09 12.82
C THR A 38 3.24 -10.71 12.26
N PHE A 39 2.25 -11.61 12.31
CA PHE A 39 0.89 -11.28 11.85
C PHE A 39 0.19 -10.26 12.77
N GLU A 40 0.40 -10.31 14.08
CA GLU A 40 -0.13 -9.28 15.00
C GLU A 40 0.49 -7.90 14.74
N ASP A 41 1.78 -7.86 14.41
CA ASP A 41 2.48 -6.63 14.07
C ASP A 41 2.01 -6.07 12.73
N LEU A 42 1.86 -6.91 11.68
CA LEU A 42 1.28 -6.51 10.39
C LEU A 42 -0.14 -5.97 10.55
N ALA A 43 -1.00 -6.64 11.31
CA ALA A 43 -2.35 -6.14 11.59
C ALA A 43 -2.34 -4.73 12.21
N ARG A 44 -1.38 -4.46 13.10
CA ARG A 44 -1.22 -3.16 13.75
C ARG A 44 -0.71 -2.09 12.78
N GLU A 45 0.15 -2.46 11.84
CA GLU A 45 0.62 -1.57 10.78
C GLU A 45 -0.54 -1.13 9.87
N GLU A 46 -1.38 -2.08 9.43
CA GLU A 46 -2.55 -1.74 8.58
C GLU A 46 -3.59 -0.88 9.33
N GLU A 47 -3.80 -1.10 10.64
CA GLU A 47 -4.60 -0.18 11.46
C GLU A 47 -4.01 1.25 11.48
N GLY A 48 -2.67 1.35 11.49
CA GLY A 48 -1.95 2.61 11.39
C GLY A 48 -2.15 3.28 10.03
N HIS A 49 -2.04 2.52 8.93
CA HIS A 49 -2.31 2.99 7.57
C HIS A 49 -3.74 3.48 7.42
N LYS A 50 -4.72 2.69 7.89
CA LYS A 50 -6.13 3.07 7.93
C LYS A 50 -6.34 4.42 8.63
N LYS A 51 -5.81 4.59 9.84
CA LYS A 51 -5.95 5.84 10.61
C LYS A 51 -5.34 7.04 9.88
N ARG A 52 -4.18 6.84 9.22
CA ARG A 52 -3.55 7.89 8.41
C ARG A 52 -4.44 8.27 7.23
N LEU A 53 -5.01 7.29 6.54
CA LEU A 53 -5.92 7.52 5.42
C LEU A 53 -7.22 8.21 5.85
N GLU A 54 -7.79 7.84 7.00
CA GLU A 54 -8.98 8.48 7.56
C GLU A 54 -8.72 9.94 8.00
N GLY A 55 -7.47 10.27 8.32
CA GLY A 55 -7.05 11.63 8.67
C GLY A 55 -6.92 12.58 7.47
N PHE A 56 -7.07 12.07 6.24
CA PHE A 56 -6.99 12.90 5.04
C PHE A 56 -8.25 13.74 4.84
N ASP A 57 -8.04 15.03 4.58
CA ASP A 57 -9.09 15.97 4.22
C ASP A 57 -9.28 15.95 2.71
N ILE A 58 -10.33 15.26 2.24
CA ILE A 58 -10.61 15.06 0.82
C ILE A 58 -10.72 16.40 0.07
N GLU A 59 -11.29 17.44 0.69
CA GLU A 59 -11.43 18.74 0.04
C GLU A 59 -10.08 19.42 -0.18
N LYS A 60 -9.12 19.22 0.72
CA LYS A 60 -7.75 19.72 0.53
C LYS A 60 -6.99 18.93 -0.53
N ILE A 61 -7.23 17.63 -0.64
CA ILE A 61 -6.52 16.78 -1.61
C ILE A 61 -7.05 17.03 -3.02
N ASP A 62 -8.35 17.27 -3.20
CA ASP A 62 -8.93 17.60 -4.50
C ASP A 62 -8.41 18.94 -5.06
N GLN A 63 -7.88 19.81 -4.18
CA GLN A 63 -7.21 21.07 -4.55
C GLN A 63 -5.72 20.90 -4.88
N ILE A 64 -5.16 19.70 -4.74
CA ILE A 64 -3.75 19.46 -5.06
C ILE A 64 -3.58 19.40 -6.58
N GLU A 65 -2.99 20.45 -7.15
CA GLU A 65 -2.47 20.40 -8.50
C GLU A 65 -1.23 19.51 -8.55
N LEU A 66 -1.37 18.31 -9.13
CA LEU A 66 -0.26 17.45 -9.48
C LEU A 66 0.55 18.11 -10.60
N LYS A 67 1.64 18.79 -10.23
CA LYS A 67 2.60 19.28 -11.22
C LYS A 67 3.34 18.09 -11.80
N GLU A 68 3.28 17.93 -13.13
CA GLU A 68 4.16 17.02 -13.84
C GLU A 68 5.62 17.43 -13.58
N ILE A 69 6.30 16.61 -12.78
CA ILE A 69 7.73 16.69 -12.58
C ILE A 69 8.38 15.75 -13.60
N ARG A 70 9.21 16.32 -14.47
CA ARG A 70 9.98 15.56 -15.45
C ARG A 70 10.88 14.57 -14.70
N GLY A 71 10.73 13.28 -14.99
CA GLY A 71 11.57 12.24 -14.41
C GLY A 71 13.05 12.49 -14.70
N LEU A 72 13.93 12.07 -13.80
CA LEU A 72 15.39 12.24 -13.95
C LEU A 72 16.01 11.25 -14.96
N GLY A 73 15.22 10.44 -15.65
CA GLY A 73 15.69 9.44 -16.61
C GLY A 73 16.47 8.26 -16.01
N ILE A 74 16.65 8.20 -14.69
CA ILE A 74 17.52 7.22 -14.01
C ILE A 74 17.02 5.77 -14.23
N ALA A 75 15.72 5.57 -14.34
CA ALA A 75 15.10 4.26 -14.56
C ALA A 75 14.75 3.98 -16.03
N GLU A 76 15.07 4.89 -16.95
CA GLU A 76 14.73 4.76 -18.37
C GLU A 76 15.78 3.97 -19.16
N THR A 77 16.93 3.69 -18.54
CA THR A 77 17.98 2.83 -19.09
C THR A 77 18.12 1.58 -18.23
N VAL A 78 17.50 0.48 -18.68
CA VAL A 78 17.89 -0.87 -18.26
C VAL A 78 18.65 -1.45 -19.45
N GLU A 79 19.93 -1.75 -19.26
CA GLU A 79 20.66 -2.52 -20.28
C GLU A 79 20.07 -3.94 -20.29
N ASP A 80 19.70 -4.44 -21.47
CA ASP A 80 19.31 -5.83 -21.65
C ASP A 80 20.55 -6.71 -21.40
N VAL A 81 20.72 -7.17 -20.16
CA VAL A 81 21.77 -8.13 -19.80
C VAL A 81 21.32 -9.51 -20.26
N GLN A 82 22.05 -10.12 -21.18
CA GLN A 82 21.85 -11.53 -21.52
C GLN A 82 22.21 -12.39 -20.29
N PHE A 83 21.32 -13.33 -19.95
CA PHE A 83 21.55 -14.27 -18.86
C PHE A 83 22.80 -15.13 -19.15
N ASP A 84 23.81 -15.03 -18.30
CA ASP A 84 24.99 -15.89 -18.33
C ASP A 84 24.81 -17.05 -17.33
N PRO A 85 24.86 -18.33 -17.76
CA PRO A 85 24.68 -19.48 -16.88
C PRO A 85 25.67 -19.59 -15.72
N ASP A 86 26.80 -18.86 -15.76
CA ASP A 86 27.81 -18.86 -14.72
C ASP A 86 27.65 -17.72 -13.68
N MET A 87 26.55 -16.93 -13.75
CA MET A 87 26.10 -16.00 -12.68
C MET A 87 24.76 -16.40 -12.03
#